data_AF-A0A1F3YQS6-F1
#
_entry.id   AF-A0A1F3YQS6-F1
#
_cell.length_a   1.000
_cell.length_b   1.000
_cell.length_c   1.000
_cell.angle_alpha   90.00
_cell.angle_beta   90.00
_cell.angle_gamma   90.00
#
_symmetry.space_group_name_H-M   'P 1'
#
loop_
_entity.id
_entity.type
_entity.pdbx_description
1 polymer ?
#
loop_
_entity_poly.entity_id
_entity_poly.type
_entity_poly.pdbx_seq_one_letter_code
_entity_poly.pdbx_strand_id
1 'polypeptide(L)'
;MLSHGFFPGGLSGLSRLQRDVVEVAGATDALLLIGINDLGVNLQPSADALIGGLKTAVEQLRRAGLRVIVGTITPARGTLGFLHGRASVDAARQQVNQ
;
A
#
# COMPACT_ATOMS: atom_id res chain seq x y z
N MET A 1 -0.87 -5.60 -4.32
CA MET A 1 0.26 -5.23 -3.44
C MET A 1 0.83 -3.90 -3.91
N LEU A 2 1.51 -3.17 -3.03
CA LEU A 2 2.22 -1.95 -3.35
C LEU A 2 3.54 -2.25 -4.06
N SER A 3 4.35 -3.17 -3.54
CA SER A 3 5.60 -3.64 -4.16
C SER A 3 5.45 -5.06 -4.74
N HIS A 4 6.49 -5.53 -5.45
CA HIS A 4 6.49 -6.84 -6.10
C HIS A 4 6.27 -7.98 -5.09
N GLY A 5 5.36 -8.88 -5.45
CA GLY A 5 5.10 -10.16 -4.80
C GLY A 5 4.10 -10.92 -5.66
N PHE A 6 4.35 -12.21 -5.93
CA PHE A 6 3.43 -13.00 -6.74
C PHE A 6 2.16 -13.26 -5.95
N PHE A 7 1.13 -12.48 -6.23
CA PHE A 7 -0.24 -12.74 -5.82
C PHE A 7 -1.12 -12.74 -7.07
N PRO A 8 -2.10 -13.65 -7.22
CA PRO A 8 -3.07 -13.59 -8.31
C PRO A 8 -3.96 -12.36 -8.12
N GLY A 9 -3.50 -11.21 -8.63
CA GLY A 9 -4.15 -9.91 -8.44
C GLY A 9 -3.64 -8.78 -9.34
N GLY A 10 -2.80 -9.09 -10.34
CA GLY A 10 -2.28 -8.13 -11.32
C GLY A 10 -0.99 -7.44 -10.91
N LEU A 11 -0.64 -6.38 -11.66
CA LEU A 11 0.57 -5.58 -11.45
C LEU A 11 0.55 -4.86 -10.09
N SER A 12 1.74 -4.61 -9.53
CA SER A 12 1.88 -3.90 -8.26
C SER A 12 1.42 -2.44 -8.38
N GLY A 13 1.05 -1.82 -7.26
CA GLY A 13 0.68 -0.41 -7.19
C GLY A 13 1.80 0.49 -7.69
N LEU A 14 3.06 0.21 -7.30
CA LEU A 14 4.22 0.99 -7.74
C LEU A 14 4.43 0.96 -9.25
N SER A 15 4.28 -0.21 -9.90
CA SER A 15 4.54 -0.30 -11.35
C SER A 15 3.47 0.39 -12.20
N ARG A 16 2.30 0.70 -11.61
CA ARG A 16 1.19 1.36 -12.31
C ARG A 16 1.00 2.84 -11.96
N LEU A 17 1.77 3.41 -11.02
CA LEU A 17 1.62 4.82 -10.61
C LEU A 17 1.74 5.79 -11.78
N GLN A 18 2.68 5.55 -12.70
CA GLN A 18 2.88 6.40 -13.86
C GLN A 18 1.60 6.48 -14.72
N ARG A 19 1.11 5.32 -15.16
CA ARG A 19 -0.07 5.21 -16.03
C ARG A 19 -1.37 5.62 -15.33
N ASP A 20 -1.56 5.17 -14.09
CA ASP A 20 -2.86 5.25 -13.40
C ASP A 20 -3.03 6.54 -12.59
N VAL A 21 -1.96 7.30 -12.36
CA VAL A 21 -1.98 8.52 -11.54
C VAL A 21 -1.28 9.69 -12.22
N VAL A 22 -0.01 9.52 -12.61
CA VAL A 22 0.80 10.64 -13.15
C VAL A 22 0.29 11.10 -14.52
N GLU A 23 -0.08 10.18 -15.39
CA GLU A 23 -0.54 10.50 -16.75
C GLU A 23 -2.03 10.90 -16.82
N VAL A 24 -2.73 10.90 -15.68
CA VAL A 24 -4.12 11.35 -15.62
C VAL A 24 -4.18 12.86 -15.77
N ALA A 25 -4.74 13.33 -16.89
CA ALA A 25 -4.83 14.75 -17.20
C ALA A 25 -5.58 15.52 -16.10
N GLY A 26 -4.96 16.62 -15.63
CA GLY A 26 -5.53 17.48 -14.60
C GLY A 26 -5.40 16.95 -13.17
N ALA A 27 -4.76 15.79 -12.95
CA ALA A 27 -4.47 15.32 -11.60
C ALA A 27 -3.51 16.27 -10.88
N THR A 28 -3.88 16.65 -9.65
CA THR A 28 -3.12 17.56 -8.78
C THR A 28 -2.81 16.93 -7.43
N ASP A 29 -3.57 15.91 -7.05
CA ASP A 29 -3.53 15.23 -5.76
C ASP A 29 -3.59 13.72 -5.94
N ALA A 30 -2.89 12.99 -5.08
CA ALA A 30 -2.94 11.54 -4.99
C ALA A 30 -3.21 11.11 -3.54
N LEU A 31 -4.28 10.33 -3.34
CA LEU A 31 -4.58 9.65 -2.08
C LEU A 31 -4.08 8.20 -2.15
N LEU A 32 -3.06 7.89 -1.35
CA LEU A 32 -2.58 6.52 -1.16
C LEU A 32 -3.34 5.87 0.00
N LEU A 33 -4.33 5.04 -0.34
CA LEU A 33 -5.05 4.18 0.60
C LEU A 33 -4.88 2.72 0.19
N ILE A 34 -3.72 2.16 0.51
CA ILE A 34 -3.27 0.82 0.11
C ILE A 34 -2.39 0.21 1.22
N GLY A 35 -2.09 -1.09 1.13
CA GLY A 35 -1.09 -1.75 1.97
C GLY A 35 -1.59 -2.99 2.71
N ILE A 36 -2.91 -3.16 2.88
CA ILE A 36 -3.42 -4.32 3.61
C ILE A 36 -3.12 -5.64 2.90
N ASN A 37 -3.06 -5.65 1.57
CA ASN A 37 -2.69 -6.85 0.81
C ASN A 37 -1.21 -7.22 1.00
N ASP A 38 -0.33 -6.23 1.15
CA ASP A 38 1.10 -6.43 1.40
C ASP A 38 1.33 -7.06 2.78
N LEU A 39 0.45 -6.83 3.76
CA LEU A 39 0.52 -7.48 5.06
C LEU A 39 -0.25 -8.81 5.07
N GLY A 40 -1.47 -8.82 4.55
CA GLY A 40 -2.45 -9.89 4.70
C GLY A 40 -2.07 -11.20 4.00
N VAL A 41 -1.40 -11.13 2.85
CA VAL A 41 -1.05 -12.33 2.06
C VAL A 41 0.29 -12.94 2.46
N ASN A 42 1.12 -12.19 3.18
CA ASN A 42 2.45 -12.62 3.60
C ASN A 42 2.38 -13.36 4.93
N LEU A 43 2.96 -14.56 5.03
CA LEU A 43 2.95 -15.35 6.27
C LEU A 43 3.67 -14.62 7.41
N GLN A 44 4.78 -13.93 7.12
CA GLN A 44 5.41 -12.93 7.98
C GLN A 44 5.15 -11.51 7.41
N PRO A 45 4.15 -10.77 7.88
CA PRO A 45 3.97 -9.37 7.48
C PRO A 45 5.13 -8.51 8.00
N SER A 46 5.62 -7.59 7.16
CA SER A 46 6.68 -6.63 7.51
C SER A 46 6.17 -5.20 7.34
N ALA A 47 6.11 -4.46 8.44
CA ALA A 47 5.75 -3.04 8.42
C ALA A 47 6.83 -2.22 7.70
N ASP A 48 8.11 -2.48 7.96
CA ASP A 48 9.22 -1.74 7.36
C ASP A 48 9.26 -1.88 5.84
N ALA A 49 9.00 -3.08 5.31
CA ALA A 49 8.91 -3.30 3.88
C ALA A 49 7.77 -2.47 3.25
N LEU A 50 6.60 -2.45 3.89
CA LEU A 50 5.47 -1.65 3.42
C LEU A 50 5.75 -0.14 3.53
N ILE A 51 6.36 0.32 4.63
CA ILE A 51 6.78 1.72 4.81
C ILE A 51 7.77 2.12 3.70
N GLY A 52 8.75 1.28 3.37
CA GLY A 52 9.67 1.50 2.27
C GLY A 52 8.94 1.63 0.91
N GLY A 53 7.97 0.76 0.65
CA GLY A 53 7.12 0.84 -0.54
C GLY A 53 6.29 2.12 -0.60
N LEU A 54 5.69 2.55 0.52
CA LEU A 54 4.92 3.79 0.62
C LEU A 54 5.80 5.01 0.40
N LYS A 55 7.01 5.05 0.97
CA LYS A 55 7.99 6.11 0.72
C LYS A 55 8.36 6.20 -0.75
N THR A 56 8.62 5.07 -1.40
CA THR A 56 8.90 5.01 -2.84
C THR A 56 7.74 5.57 -3.67
N ALA A 57 6.50 5.21 -3.34
CA ALA A 57 5.30 5.73 -4.02
C ALA A 57 5.17 7.25 -3.85
N VAL A 58 5.32 7.74 -2.62
CA VAL A 58 5.28 9.17 -2.30
C VAL A 58 6.36 9.94 -3.06
N GLU A 59 7.59 9.42 -3.13
CA GLU A 59 8.69 10.04 -3.86
C GLU A 59 8.44 10.11 -5.37
N GLN A 60 7.88 9.06 -5.97
CA GLN A 60 7.53 9.06 -7.40
C GLN A 60 6.45 10.10 -7.70
N LEU A 61 5.37 10.12 -6.91
CA LEU A 61 4.24 11.03 -7.11
C LEU A 61 4.62 12.49 -6.85
N ARG A 62 5.41 12.76 -5.80
CA ARG A 62 5.92 14.12 -5.53
C ARG A 62 6.85 14.62 -6.62
N ARG A 63 7.71 13.75 -7.18
CA ARG A 63 8.56 14.11 -8.34
C ARG A 63 7.74 14.46 -9.58
N ALA A 64 6.55 13.90 -9.72
CA ALA A 64 5.59 14.25 -10.77
C ALA A 64 4.78 15.53 -10.48
N GLY A 65 5.04 16.23 -9.37
CA GLY A 65 4.37 17.47 -9.01
C GLY A 65 3.02 17.29 -8.29
N LEU A 66 2.65 16.07 -7.92
CA LEU A 66 1.40 15.80 -7.22
C LEU A 66 1.53 16.05 -5.71
N ARG A 67 0.47 16.61 -5.10
CA ARG A 67 0.30 16.59 -3.65
C ARG A 67 -0.07 15.17 -3.23
N VAL A 68 0.56 14.64 -2.18
CA VAL A 68 0.33 13.25 -1.76
C VAL A 68 -0.21 13.21 -0.35
N ILE A 69 -1.36 12.53 -0.19
CA ILE A 69 -1.99 12.22 1.08
C ILE A 69 -1.87 10.71 1.28
N VAL A 70 -1.36 10.28 2.43
CA VAL A 70 -1.29 8.86 2.80
C VAL A 70 -2.36 8.60 3.86
N GLY A 71 -3.29 7.69 3.55
CA GLY A 71 -4.32 7.26 4.49
C GLY A 71 -3.81 6.15 5.39
N THR A 72 -4.31 6.11 6.63
CA THR A 72 -4.06 4.98 7.53
C THR A 72 -4.73 3.72 6.99
N ILE A 73 -4.04 2.58 7.13
CA ILE A 73 -4.58 1.28 6.74
C ILE A 73 -5.73 0.91 7.69
N THR A 74 -6.89 0.62 7.12
CA THR A 74 -8.11 0.27 7.86
C THR A 74 -7.99 -1.11 8.53
N PRO A 75 -8.71 -1.35 9.65
CA PRO A 75 -8.68 -2.65 10.31
C PRO A 75 -9.26 -3.77 9.43
N ALA A 76 -8.65 -4.96 9.51
CA ALA A 76 -9.17 -6.21 8.92
C ALA A 76 -9.25 -7.35 9.95
N ARG A 77 -8.93 -7.09 11.23
CA ARG A 77 -8.97 -8.10 12.29
C ARG A 77 -10.39 -8.65 12.45
N GLY A 78 -10.53 -9.96 12.55
CA GLY A 78 -11.82 -10.64 12.74
C GLY A 78 -12.59 -10.93 11.44
N THR A 79 -12.04 -10.58 10.27
CA THR A 79 -12.60 -11.04 8.99
C THR A 79 -12.47 -12.56 8.84
N LEU A 80 -13.50 -13.21 8.29
CA LEU A 80 -13.49 -14.64 7.96
C LEU A 80 -12.47 -14.90 6.85
N GLY A 81 -11.27 -15.34 7.22
CA GLY A 81 -10.18 -15.65 6.28
C GLY A 81 -8.81 -15.62 6.97
N PHE A 82 -8.00 -16.64 6.72
CA PHE A 82 -6.69 -16.82 7.38
C PHE A 82 -5.62 -15.78 6.98
N LEU A 83 -5.89 -14.96 5.97
CA LEU A 83 -4.91 -14.03 5.40
C LEU A 83 -4.88 -12.71 6.19
N HIS A 84 -5.86 -11.83 5.99
CA HIS A 84 -5.81 -10.45 6.49
C HIS A 84 -6.24 -10.29 7.95
N GLY A 85 -7.01 -11.25 8.49
CA GLY A 85 -7.57 -11.18 9.86
C GLY A 85 -6.60 -11.55 10.99
N ARG A 86 -5.36 -11.93 10.67
CA ARG A 86 -4.36 -12.41 11.66
C ARG A 86 -3.90 -11.30 12.61
N ALA A 87 -3.60 -11.68 13.86
CA ALA A 87 -3.06 -10.75 14.85
C ALA A 87 -1.72 -10.14 14.41
N SER A 88 -0.87 -10.89 13.73
CA SER A 88 0.40 -10.39 13.17
C SER A 88 0.19 -9.32 12.09
N VAL A 89 -0.88 -9.42 11.30
CA VAL A 89 -1.23 -8.42 10.28
C VAL A 89 -1.72 -7.14 10.94
N ASP A 90 -2.56 -7.24 11.97
CA ASP A 90 -3.02 -6.06 12.72
C ASP A 90 -1.87 -5.36 13.46
N ALA A 91 -0.94 -6.11 14.06
CA ALA A 91 0.26 -5.54 14.69
C ALA A 91 1.11 -4.75 13.69
N ALA A 92 1.42 -5.33 12.53
CA ALA A 92 2.15 -4.63 11.48
C ALA A 92 1.39 -3.41 10.94
N ARG A 93 0.06 -3.51 10.76
CA ARG A 93 -0.81 -2.40 10.36
C ARG A 93 -0.74 -1.24 11.34
N GLN A 94 -0.79 -1.53 12.64
CA GLN A 94 -0.67 -0.50 13.68
C GLN A 94 0.68 0.21 13.60
N GLN A 95 1.77 -0.53 13.40
CA GLN A 95 3.10 0.05 13.22
C GLN A 95 3.19 0.97 12.00
N VAL A 96 2.55 0.62 10.88
CA VAL A 96 2.52 1.47 9.67
C VAL A 96 1.70 2.75 9.87
N ASN A 97 0.74 2.74 10.80
CA ASN A 97 -0.16 3.87 11.06
C ASN A 97 0.35 4.85 12.13
N GLN A 98 1.55 4.66 12.68
CA GLN A 98 2.22 5.59 13.60
C GLN A 98 3.24 6.44 12.84
#